data_AF-A0A8T4UNL4-F1
#
_entry.id   AF-A0A8T4UNL4-F1
#
_cell.length_a   1.000
_cell.length_b   1.000
_cell.length_c   1.000
_cell.angle_alpha   90.00
_cell.angle_beta   90.00
_cell.angle_gamma   90.00
#
_symmetry.space_group_name_H-M   'P 1'
#
loop_
_entity.id
_entity.type
_entity.pdbx_description
1 polymer ?
#
loop_
_entity_poly.entity_id
_entity_poly.type
_entity_poly.pdbx_seq_one_letter_code
_entity_poly.pdbx_strand_id
1 'polypeptide(L)'
;IMRKLSDDLCSRRRALMEQVDAEAVLRWNQSETLLKTENLTGQAAVALAAGNYYSAASFCFGANVNARYLGILSQDVTPAELRRLQRESLRGLSDATDALSARELNTITDLQTFLVVRERLDEAQEYFLAAGALLEDAYSPDEQLDAAYSLAFGIERLDSARAWSTFFGSGKKGFVMDEQRIERSCLEKLGEAQERMQYLAMVVPIALSGVNEEIRQAEQLRERGEFPLCLFAASKAKARANVVLNVLGVEETALDKLIAAKTAAVERVVARETAKGIFPILGYSYLEYGKNLASHDQNSALLYLELSQELSNLDLYFPARSSFYFPRPTRNEVLVFFIGLLTGILVMNLRRRR
;
A
#
# COMPACT_ATOMS: atom_id res chain seq x y z
N ILE A 1 -10.65 -7.59 8.46
CA ILE A 1 -9.88 -7.82 7.21
C ILE A 1 -8.38 -7.93 7.52
N MET A 2 -7.76 -6.96 8.21
CA MET A 2 -6.32 -6.99 8.53
C MET A 2 -5.85 -8.19 9.37
N ARG A 3 -6.71 -8.79 10.21
CA ARG A 3 -6.38 -10.01 10.95
C ARG A 3 -5.90 -11.14 10.03
N LYS A 4 -6.59 -11.38 8.90
CA LYS A 4 -6.22 -12.44 7.95
C LYS A 4 -4.82 -12.24 7.39
N LEU A 5 -4.50 -11.00 6.97
CA LEU A 5 -3.16 -10.66 6.48
C LEU A 5 -2.08 -10.95 7.54
N SER A 6 -2.36 -10.61 8.80
CA SER A 6 -1.47 -10.91 9.92
C SER A 6 -1.29 -12.42 10.11
N ASP A 7 -2.40 -13.18 10.12
CA ASP A 7 -2.37 -14.64 10.26
C ASP A 7 -1.57 -15.30 9.12
N ASP A 8 -1.77 -14.86 7.88
CA ASP A 8 -1.08 -15.36 6.69
C ASP A 8 0.44 -15.10 6.79
N LEU A 9 0.87 -13.87 7.12
CA LEU A 9 2.29 -13.54 7.22
C LEU A 9 2.96 -14.15 8.46
N CYS A 10 2.26 -14.25 9.58
CA CYS A 10 2.83 -14.81 10.81
C CYS A 10 2.83 -16.34 10.84
N SER A 11 1.90 -17.01 10.14
CA SER A 11 1.94 -18.46 9.94
C SER A 11 3.08 -18.86 9.00
N ARG A 12 3.31 -18.07 7.95
CA ARG A 12 4.45 -18.24 7.04
C ARG A 12 5.79 -18.25 7.77
N ARG A 13 5.98 -17.36 8.75
CA ARG A 13 7.18 -17.33 9.61
C ARG A 13 7.46 -18.68 10.26
N ARG A 14 6.42 -19.37 10.77
CA ARG A 14 6.58 -20.69 11.39
C ARG A 14 7.08 -21.71 10.37
N ALA A 15 6.45 -21.77 9.20
CA ALA A 15 6.85 -22.66 8.11
C ALA A 15 8.27 -22.38 7.60
N LEU A 16 8.71 -21.11 7.62
CA LEU A 16 10.08 -20.72 7.26
C LEU A 16 11.10 -21.21 8.29
N MET A 17 10.81 -21.03 9.57
CA MET A 17 11.72 -21.44 10.65
C MET A 17 11.91 -22.95 10.74
N GLU A 18 10.93 -23.74 10.27
CA GLU A 18 11.06 -25.20 10.14
C GLU A 18 12.13 -25.61 9.11
N GLN A 19 12.53 -24.70 8.21
CA GLN A 19 13.56 -24.93 7.18
C GLN A 19 14.95 -24.45 7.62
N VAL A 20 15.07 -23.82 8.79
CA VAL A 20 16.33 -23.25 9.28
C VAL A 20 17.10 -24.31 10.07
N ASP A 21 18.33 -24.57 9.66
CA ASP A 21 19.27 -25.43 10.38
C ASP A 21 20.15 -24.61 11.33
N ALA A 22 20.13 -24.98 12.62
CA ALA A 22 20.91 -24.32 13.67
C ALA A 22 22.42 -24.40 13.43
N GLU A 23 22.92 -25.49 12.81
CA GLU A 23 24.34 -25.62 12.49
C GLU A 23 24.75 -24.64 11.37
N ALA A 24 23.87 -24.41 10.39
CA ALA A 24 24.11 -23.45 9.33
C ALA A 24 24.12 -22.00 9.86
N VAL A 25 23.24 -21.66 10.82
CA VAL A 25 23.25 -20.33 11.46
C VAL A 25 24.62 -20.04 12.08
N LEU A 26 25.21 -21.01 12.78
CA LEU A 26 26.54 -20.87 13.39
C LEU A 26 27.65 -20.77 12.32
N ARG A 27 27.58 -21.61 11.29
CA ARG A 27 28.57 -21.66 10.20
C ARG A 27 28.71 -20.34 9.46
N TRP A 28 27.59 -19.67 9.19
CA TRP A 28 27.55 -18.39 8.48
C TRP A 28 27.62 -17.17 9.42
N ASN A 29 27.85 -17.39 10.73
CA ASN A 29 27.88 -16.35 11.76
C ASN A 29 26.62 -15.46 11.78
N GLN A 30 25.44 -16.06 11.57
CA GLN A 30 24.16 -15.35 11.45
C GLN A 30 23.33 -15.34 12.75
N SER A 31 23.99 -15.46 13.90
CA SER A 31 23.34 -15.42 15.22
C SER A 31 22.60 -14.10 15.46
N GLU A 32 23.12 -12.97 14.97
CA GLU A 32 22.45 -11.67 15.05
C GLU A 32 21.14 -11.66 14.26
N THR A 33 21.17 -12.20 13.03
CA THR A 33 19.98 -12.33 12.17
C THR A 33 18.91 -13.21 12.84
N LEU A 34 19.32 -14.29 13.50
CA LEU A 34 18.42 -15.14 14.28
C LEU A 34 17.79 -14.36 15.44
N LEU A 35 18.59 -13.67 16.25
CA LEU A 35 18.09 -12.83 17.36
C LEU A 35 17.12 -11.74 16.88
N LYS A 36 17.42 -11.09 15.75
CA LYS A 36 16.54 -10.11 15.11
C LYS A 36 15.20 -10.73 14.70
N THR A 37 15.24 -11.96 14.18
CA THR A 37 14.03 -12.74 13.80
C THR A 37 13.16 -13.04 15.01
N GLU A 38 13.76 -13.47 16.12
CA GLU A 38 13.06 -13.75 17.38
C GLU A 38 12.45 -12.49 17.98
N ASN A 39 13.20 -11.39 18.01
CA ASN A 39 12.71 -10.10 18.50
C ASN A 39 11.49 -9.61 17.69
N LEU A 40 11.58 -9.62 16.36
CA LEU A 40 10.45 -9.27 15.49
C LEU A 40 9.26 -10.20 15.69
N THR A 41 9.50 -11.50 15.89
CA THR A 41 8.43 -12.46 16.21
C THR A 41 7.75 -12.14 17.54
N GLY A 42 8.52 -11.75 18.56
CA GLY A 42 8.00 -11.29 19.84
C GLY A 42 7.16 -10.03 19.72
N GLN A 43 7.65 -9.02 18.98
CA GLN A 43 6.91 -7.79 18.69
C GLN A 43 5.59 -8.06 17.95
N ALA A 44 5.61 -8.99 16.99
CA ALA A 44 4.40 -9.42 16.30
C ALA A 44 3.38 -10.06 17.25
N ALA A 45 3.83 -10.91 18.18
CA ALA A 45 2.95 -11.53 19.16
C ALA A 45 2.30 -10.51 20.11
N VAL A 46 3.08 -9.52 20.57
CA VAL A 46 2.57 -8.40 21.39
C VAL A 46 1.54 -7.58 20.61
N ALA A 47 1.84 -7.24 19.35
CA ALA A 47 0.92 -6.50 18.50
C ALA A 47 -0.39 -7.27 18.22
N LEU A 48 -0.30 -8.58 17.95
CA LEU A 48 -1.47 -9.46 17.79
C LEU A 48 -2.36 -9.49 19.03
N ALA A 49 -1.75 -9.64 20.22
CA ALA A 49 -2.47 -9.65 21.49
C ALA A 49 -3.19 -8.32 21.77
N ALA A 50 -2.60 -7.20 21.32
CA ALA A 50 -3.20 -5.87 21.41
C ALA A 50 -4.25 -5.58 20.31
N GLY A 51 -4.49 -6.50 19.37
CA GLY A 51 -5.39 -6.31 18.23
C GLY A 51 -4.84 -5.42 17.12
N ASN A 52 -3.54 -5.11 17.14
CA ASN A 52 -2.83 -4.35 16.12
C ASN A 52 -2.37 -5.29 14.99
N TYR A 53 -3.30 -5.67 14.12
CA TYR A 53 -3.09 -6.71 13.11
C TYR A 53 -2.10 -6.32 12.01
N TYR A 54 -2.14 -5.07 11.52
CA TYR A 54 -1.18 -4.60 10.52
C TYR A 54 0.22 -4.45 11.11
N SER A 55 0.35 -3.93 12.34
CA SER A 55 1.66 -3.86 13.01
C SER A 55 2.26 -5.25 13.18
N ALA A 56 1.45 -6.22 13.62
CA ALA A 56 1.87 -7.62 13.67
C ALA A 56 2.27 -8.19 12.30
N ALA A 57 1.49 -7.90 11.26
CA ALA A 57 1.80 -8.31 9.89
C ALA A 57 3.14 -7.73 9.41
N SER A 58 3.44 -6.47 9.74
CA SER A 58 4.70 -5.79 9.43
C SER A 58 5.89 -6.44 10.13
N PHE A 59 5.78 -6.71 11.43
CA PHE A 59 6.82 -7.40 12.18
C PHE A 59 7.04 -8.84 11.69
N CYS A 60 5.96 -9.57 11.38
CA CYS A 60 6.05 -10.90 10.78
C CYS A 60 6.70 -10.87 9.39
N PHE A 61 6.45 -9.85 8.57
CA PHE A 61 7.16 -9.68 7.30
C PHE A 61 8.67 -9.53 7.52
N GLY A 62 9.11 -8.66 8.43
CA GLY A 62 10.53 -8.52 8.74
C GLY A 62 11.16 -9.82 9.26
N ALA A 63 10.44 -10.55 10.11
CA ALA A 63 10.88 -11.87 10.59
C ALA A 63 10.94 -12.90 9.44
N ASN A 64 10.00 -12.87 8.49
CA ASN A 64 9.99 -13.76 7.33
C ASN A 64 11.20 -13.55 6.44
N VAL A 65 11.59 -12.29 6.18
CA VAL A 65 12.79 -11.99 5.38
C VAL A 65 14.02 -12.65 6.00
N ASN A 66 14.23 -12.46 7.30
CA ASN A 66 15.36 -13.04 7.99
C ASN A 66 15.28 -14.57 8.02
N ALA A 67 14.12 -15.15 8.32
CA ALA A 67 13.92 -16.61 8.35
C ALA A 67 14.14 -17.25 6.97
N ARG A 68 13.66 -16.60 5.89
CA ARG A 68 13.89 -17.03 4.51
C ARG A 68 15.38 -16.99 4.17
N TYR A 69 16.07 -15.92 4.53
CA TYR A 69 17.50 -15.79 4.32
C TYR A 69 18.28 -16.90 5.06
N LEU A 70 17.99 -17.12 6.34
CA LEU A 70 18.59 -18.23 7.10
C LEU A 70 18.28 -19.60 6.48
N GLY A 71 17.06 -19.82 5.99
CA GLY A 71 16.66 -21.06 5.32
C GLY A 71 17.35 -21.28 3.97
N ILE A 72 17.70 -20.20 3.25
CA ILE A 72 18.53 -20.27 2.04
C ILE A 72 19.96 -20.70 2.42
N LEU A 73 20.55 -20.08 3.44
CA LEU A 73 21.89 -20.43 3.93
C LEU A 73 21.98 -21.85 4.50
N SER A 74 20.87 -22.34 5.08
CA SER A 74 20.76 -23.70 5.63
C SER A 74 20.87 -24.81 4.59
N GLN A 75 20.74 -24.47 3.30
CA GLN A 75 20.82 -25.42 2.20
C GLN A 75 22.20 -25.44 1.52
N ASP A 76 23.19 -24.70 2.06
CA ASP A 76 24.54 -24.57 1.48
C ASP A 76 24.51 -24.24 -0.03
N VAL A 77 23.56 -23.39 -0.43
CA VAL A 77 23.27 -23.11 -1.83
C VAL A 77 24.48 -22.54 -2.58
N THR A 78 24.74 -23.10 -3.74
CA THR A 78 25.75 -22.60 -4.68
C THR A 78 25.23 -21.35 -5.41
N PRO A 79 26.12 -20.52 -5.99
CA PRO A 79 25.71 -19.39 -6.82
C PRO A 79 24.83 -19.82 -8.01
N ALA A 80 25.09 -20.99 -8.58
CA ALA A 80 24.26 -21.53 -9.66
C ALA A 80 22.82 -21.80 -9.21
N GLU A 81 22.64 -22.27 -7.98
CA GLU A 81 21.33 -22.48 -7.36
C GLU A 81 20.65 -21.16 -6.99
N LEU A 82 21.39 -20.18 -6.47
CA LEU A 82 20.87 -18.82 -6.24
C LEU A 82 20.39 -18.17 -7.56
N ARG A 83 21.16 -18.29 -8.65
CA ARG A 83 20.74 -17.84 -9.98
C ARG A 83 19.50 -18.59 -10.49
N ARG A 84 19.37 -19.89 -10.17
CA ARG A 84 18.15 -20.65 -10.49
C ARG A 84 16.94 -20.11 -9.72
N LEU A 85 17.09 -19.92 -8.40
CA LEU A 85 16.07 -19.35 -7.54
C LEU A 85 15.65 -17.94 -7.99
N GLN A 86 16.62 -17.11 -8.38
CA GLN A 86 16.37 -15.78 -8.96
C GLN A 86 15.49 -15.87 -10.22
N ARG A 87 15.84 -16.73 -11.18
CA ARG A 87 15.07 -16.91 -12.42
C ARG A 87 13.65 -17.41 -12.15
N GLU A 88 13.49 -18.36 -11.23
CA GLU A 88 12.17 -18.86 -10.81
C GLU A 88 11.34 -17.74 -10.16
N SER A 89 11.96 -16.92 -9.32
CA SER A 89 11.31 -15.80 -8.64
C SER A 89 10.90 -14.70 -9.62
N LEU A 90 11.74 -14.38 -10.61
CA LEU A 90 11.41 -13.43 -11.69
C LEU A 90 10.24 -13.89 -12.55
N ARG A 91 10.09 -15.20 -12.79
CA ARG A 91 8.89 -15.73 -13.46
C ARG A 91 7.64 -15.54 -12.61
N GLY A 92 7.72 -15.91 -11.33
CA GLY A 92 6.60 -15.71 -10.39
C GLY A 92 6.22 -14.23 -10.20
N LEU A 93 7.17 -13.32 -10.33
CA LEU A 93 6.96 -11.87 -10.36
C LEU A 93 6.23 -11.42 -11.64
N SER A 94 6.65 -11.93 -12.80
CA SER A 94 5.98 -11.65 -14.08
C SER A 94 4.51 -12.09 -14.03
N ASP A 95 4.25 -13.32 -13.59
CA ASP A 95 2.89 -13.86 -13.46
C ASP A 95 2.02 -12.99 -12.54
N ALA A 96 2.58 -12.54 -11.40
CA ALA A 96 1.88 -11.67 -10.46
C ALA A 96 1.62 -10.27 -11.03
N THR A 97 2.57 -9.72 -11.79
CA THR A 97 2.46 -8.43 -12.48
C THR A 97 1.39 -8.46 -13.57
N ASP A 98 1.33 -9.52 -14.36
CA ASP A 98 0.32 -9.71 -15.40
C ASP A 98 -1.07 -9.86 -14.78
N ALA A 99 -1.18 -10.67 -13.72
CA ALA A 99 -2.42 -10.84 -12.97
C ALA A 99 -2.92 -9.54 -12.31
N LEU A 100 -2.00 -8.64 -11.92
CA LEU A 100 -2.34 -7.33 -11.36
C LEU A 100 -2.81 -6.35 -12.44
N SER A 101 -2.14 -6.33 -13.59
CA SER A 101 -2.46 -5.43 -14.70
C SER A 101 -3.85 -5.70 -15.31
N ALA A 102 -4.35 -6.94 -15.18
CA ALA A 102 -5.69 -7.33 -15.62
C ALA A 102 -6.82 -6.94 -14.63
N ARG A 103 -6.52 -6.31 -13.49
CA ARG A 103 -7.52 -5.98 -12.46
C ARG A 103 -8.27 -4.68 -12.79
N GLU A 104 -9.59 -4.74 -12.68
CA GLU A 104 -10.43 -3.54 -12.72
C GLU A 104 -10.44 -2.83 -11.35
N LEU A 105 -10.32 -1.50 -11.38
CA LEU A 105 -10.38 -0.65 -10.19
C LEU A 105 -11.77 -0.04 -10.07
N ASN A 106 -12.58 -0.56 -9.14
CA ASN A 106 -13.97 -0.12 -8.99
C ASN A 106 -14.21 0.67 -7.69
N THR A 107 -13.35 0.50 -6.69
CA THR A 107 -13.46 1.12 -5.37
C THR A 107 -12.13 1.73 -4.91
N ILE A 108 -12.16 2.63 -3.92
CA ILE A 108 -10.92 3.16 -3.30
C ILE A 108 -10.11 2.02 -2.66
N THR A 109 -10.77 1.01 -2.12
CA THR A 109 -10.09 -0.18 -1.58
C THR A 109 -9.38 -0.96 -2.69
N ASP A 110 -9.97 -1.10 -3.88
CA ASP A 110 -9.31 -1.74 -5.03
C ASP A 110 -8.11 -0.91 -5.51
N LEU A 111 -8.27 0.41 -5.63
CA LEU A 111 -7.17 1.30 -5.97
C LEU A 111 -6.02 1.15 -4.97
N GLN A 112 -6.29 1.27 -3.67
CA GLN A 112 -5.26 1.10 -2.65
C GLN A 112 -4.64 -0.30 -2.66
N THR A 113 -5.43 -1.34 -2.95
CA THR A 113 -4.92 -2.71 -3.10
C THR A 113 -3.99 -2.81 -4.31
N PHE A 114 -4.36 -2.19 -5.42
CA PHE A 114 -3.49 -2.13 -6.60
C PHE A 114 -2.17 -1.44 -6.28
N LEU A 115 -2.21 -0.28 -5.62
CA LEU A 115 -1.01 0.50 -5.28
C LEU A 115 -0.06 -0.28 -4.37
N VAL A 116 -0.59 -0.87 -3.29
CA VAL A 116 0.22 -1.60 -2.30
C VAL A 116 0.81 -2.89 -2.84
N VAL A 117 0.07 -3.58 -3.74
CA VAL A 117 0.55 -4.78 -4.42
C VAL A 117 1.60 -4.40 -5.45
N ARG A 118 1.36 -3.39 -6.30
CA ARG A 118 2.31 -2.93 -7.31
C ARG A 118 3.64 -2.51 -6.69
N GLU A 119 3.61 -1.67 -5.66
CA GLU A 119 4.84 -1.23 -4.95
C GLU A 119 5.66 -2.43 -4.45
N ARG A 120 5.01 -3.47 -3.90
CA ARG A 120 5.71 -4.68 -3.45
C ARG A 120 6.29 -5.51 -4.59
N LEU A 121 5.63 -5.54 -5.75
CA LEU A 121 6.15 -6.21 -6.94
C LEU A 121 7.36 -5.45 -7.50
N ASP A 122 7.29 -4.12 -7.54
CA ASP A 122 8.40 -3.27 -7.99
C ASP A 122 9.61 -3.42 -7.05
N GLU A 123 9.39 -3.37 -5.73
CA GLU A 123 10.44 -3.68 -4.74
C GLU A 123 10.99 -5.10 -4.94
N ALA A 124 10.13 -6.12 -5.12
CA ALA A 124 10.60 -7.48 -5.35
C ALA A 124 11.49 -7.57 -6.61
N GLN A 125 11.12 -6.86 -7.68
CA GLN A 125 11.91 -6.76 -8.90
C GLN A 125 13.29 -6.16 -8.64
N GLU A 126 13.34 -5.02 -7.96
CA GLU A 126 14.61 -4.34 -7.63
C GLU A 126 15.56 -5.29 -6.88
N TYR A 127 15.05 -6.01 -5.88
CA TYR A 127 15.85 -6.96 -5.10
C TYR A 127 16.27 -8.19 -5.91
N PHE A 128 15.43 -8.70 -6.82
CA PHE A 128 15.83 -9.79 -7.72
C PHE A 128 16.90 -9.37 -8.73
N LEU A 129 16.84 -8.13 -9.24
CA LEU A 129 17.84 -7.59 -10.15
C LEU A 129 19.16 -7.34 -9.41
N ALA A 130 19.11 -6.79 -8.20
CA ALA A 130 20.29 -6.59 -7.35
C ALA A 130 20.98 -7.93 -7.03
N ALA A 131 20.21 -8.97 -6.67
CA ALA A 131 20.76 -10.31 -6.48
C ALA A 131 21.43 -10.85 -7.75
N GLY A 132 20.88 -10.57 -8.92
CA GLY A 132 21.48 -10.98 -10.20
C GLY A 132 22.84 -10.35 -10.44
N ALA A 133 22.95 -9.04 -10.21
CA ALA A 133 24.19 -8.29 -10.36
C ALA A 133 25.29 -8.79 -9.41
N LEU A 134 24.93 -9.14 -8.17
CA LEU A 134 25.85 -9.72 -7.18
C LEU A 134 26.32 -11.13 -7.55
N LEU A 135 25.57 -11.83 -8.40
CA LEU A 135 25.86 -13.19 -8.84
C LEU A 135 26.57 -13.21 -10.21
N GLU A 136 27.21 -12.14 -10.67
CA GLU A 136 28.02 -12.14 -11.90
C GLU A 136 29.36 -12.91 -11.72
N ASP A 137 30.21 -12.99 -12.76
CA ASP A 137 31.28 -14.00 -12.88
C ASP A 137 32.45 -13.86 -11.88
N ALA A 138 32.60 -12.72 -11.21
CA ALA A 138 33.54 -12.53 -10.11
C ALA A 138 32.75 -12.28 -8.82
N TYR A 139 32.51 -13.33 -8.04
CA TYR A 139 31.77 -13.24 -6.78
C TYR A 139 32.64 -13.66 -5.58
N SER A 140 32.45 -12.97 -4.47
CA SER A 140 33.03 -13.24 -3.14
C SER A 140 31.99 -13.91 -2.23
N PRO A 141 32.43 -14.56 -1.12
CA PRO A 141 31.51 -15.09 -0.12
C PRO A 141 30.55 -14.04 0.44
N ASP A 142 30.98 -12.79 0.59
CA ASP A 142 30.14 -11.70 1.09
C ASP A 142 29.06 -11.31 0.07
N GLU A 143 29.40 -11.22 -1.23
CA GLU A 143 28.42 -10.97 -2.29
C GLU A 143 27.38 -12.10 -2.41
N GLN A 144 27.78 -13.34 -2.12
CA GLN A 144 26.86 -14.46 -2.06
C GLN A 144 25.85 -14.32 -0.91
N LEU A 145 26.28 -13.84 0.26
CA LEU A 145 25.39 -13.54 1.38
C LEU A 145 24.43 -12.40 1.04
N ASP A 146 24.92 -11.33 0.43
CA ASP A 146 24.11 -10.20 0.01
C ASP A 146 23.11 -10.59 -1.09
N ALA A 147 23.49 -11.46 -2.02
CA ALA A 147 22.60 -12.00 -3.03
C ALA A 147 21.52 -12.90 -2.41
N ALA A 148 21.89 -13.75 -1.45
CA ALA A 148 20.95 -14.60 -0.72
C ALA A 148 19.95 -13.77 0.09
N TYR A 149 20.41 -12.72 0.77
CA TYR A 149 19.53 -11.80 1.49
C TYR A 149 18.61 -11.02 0.53
N SER A 150 19.16 -10.54 -0.59
CA SER A 150 18.37 -9.83 -1.61
C SER A 150 17.27 -10.72 -2.20
N LEU A 151 17.58 -11.99 -2.50
CA LEU A 151 16.59 -12.97 -2.92
C LEU A 151 15.55 -13.24 -1.85
N ALA A 152 15.97 -13.40 -0.58
CA ALA A 152 15.04 -13.59 0.52
C ALA A 152 14.05 -12.43 0.63
N PHE A 153 14.55 -11.20 0.60
CA PHE A 153 13.72 -10.00 0.67
C PHE A 153 12.74 -9.93 -0.51
N GLY A 154 13.23 -10.13 -1.74
CA GLY A 154 12.39 -10.08 -2.93
C GLY A 154 11.30 -11.16 -2.94
N ILE A 155 11.62 -12.39 -2.51
CA ILE A 155 10.65 -13.50 -2.40
C ILE A 155 9.56 -13.14 -1.39
N GLU A 156 9.94 -12.65 -0.21
CA GLU A 156 8.96 -12.27 0.80
C GLU A 156 8.13 -11.04 0.38
N ARG A 157 8.69 -10.12 -0.42
CA ARG A 157 7.91 -9.01 -1.02
C ARG A 157 6.90 -9.51 -2.04
N LEU A 158 7.29 -10.42 -2.92
CA LEU A 158 6.37 -11.07 -3.88
C LEU A 158 5.23 -11.79 -3.15
N ASP A 159 5.54 -12.53 -2.08
CA ASP A 159 4.51 -13.23 -1.31
C ASP A 159 3.64 -12.28 -0.46
N SER A 160 4.20 -11.18 0.03
CA SER A 160 3.41 -10.09 0.62
C SER A 160 2.45 -9.48 -0.41
N ALA A 161 2.90 -9.25 -1.64
CA ALA A 161 2.07 -8.73 -2.72
C ALA A 161 0.87 -9.68 -2.99
N ARG A 162 1.12 -11.00 -2.99
CA ARG A 162 0.05 -12.01 -3.10
C ARG A 162 -0.94 -11.96 -1.93
N ALA A 163 -0.46 -11.84 -0.69
CA ALA A 163 -1.32 -11.72 0.48
C ALA A 163 -2.19 -10.45 0.42
N TRP A 164 -1.61 -9.32 0.01
CA TRP A 164 -2.32 -8.06 -0.19
C TRP A 164 -3.31 -8.10 -1.35
N SER A 165 -3.07 -8.89 -2.39
CA SER A 165 -4.02 -9.04 -3.50
C SER A 165 -5.39 -9.58 -3.08
N THR A 166 -5.48 -10.22 -1.90
CA THR A 166 -6.75 -10.74 -1.37
C THR A 166 -7.74 -9.65 -0.96
N PHE A 167 -7.32 -8.38 -0.89
CA PHE A 167 -8.18 -7.24 -0.57
C PHE A 167 -8.97 -6.71 -1.77
N PHE A 168 -8.65 -7.12 -3.00
CA PHE A 168 -9.45 -6.77 -4.17
C PHE A 168 -10.90 -7.23 -4.02
N GLY A 169 -11.85 -6.38 -4.40
CA GLY A 169 -13.29 -6.64 -4.31
C GLY A 169 -13.87 -6.54 -2.90
N SER A 170 -13.08 -6.19 -1.88
CA SER A 170 -13.58 -6.01 -0.51
C SER A 170 -14.23 -4.64 -0.26
N GLY A 171 -14.02 -3.69 -1.18
CA GLY A 171 -14.65 -2.37 -1.14
C GLY A 171 -16.15 -2.43 -1.43
N LYS A 172 -16.94 -1.59 -0.75
CA LYS A 172 -18.41 -1.57 -0.90
C LYS A 172 -18.93 -0.43 -1.78
N LYS A 173 -18.23 0.70 -1.83
CA LYS A 173 -18.66 1.89 -2.54
C LYS A 173 -17.90 2.05 -3.86
N GLY A 174 -18.65 2.07 -4.95
CA GLY A 174 -18.11 2.23 -6.31
C GLY A 174 -17.81 3.69 -6.68
N PHE A 175 -16.77 3.88 -7.49
CA PHE A 175 -16.31 5.17 -7.99
C PHE A 175 -16.16 5.18 -9.51
N VAL A 176 -16.11 6.37 -10.09
CA VAL A 176 -15.70 6.54 -11.48
C VAL A 176 -14.17 6.63 -11.50
N MET A 177 -13.54 5.60 -12.06
CA MET A 177 -12.08 5.40 -12.08
C MET A 177 -11.60 5.05 -13.49
N ASP A 178 -12.14 5.75 -14.50
CA ASP A 178 -11.56 5.68 -15.84
C ASP A 178 -10.17 6.33 -15.88
N GLU A 179 -9.41 6.00 -16.92
CA GLU A 179 -8.03 6.45 -17.10
C GLU A 179 -7.89 7.98 -17.02
N GLN A 180 -8.79 8.73 -17.67
CA GLN A 180 -8.77 10.20 -17.65
C GLN A 180 -9.00 10.75 -16.24
N ARG A 181 -9.87 10.10 -15.45
CA ARG A 181 -10.08 10.50 -14.06
C ARG A 181 -8.85 10.20 -13.21
N ILE A 182 -8.21 9.04 -13.37
CA ILE A 182 -6.99 8.69 -12.62
C ILE A 182 -5.84 9.63 -13.00
N GLU A 183 -5.66 9.92 -14.29
CA GLU A 183 -4.69 10.90 -14.80
C GLU A 183 -4.89 12.26 -14.12
N ARG A 184 -6.12 12.78 -14.13
CA ARG A 184 -6.42 14.06 -13.47
C ARG A 184 -6.11 14.03 -11.98
N SER A 185 -6.47 12.95 -11.30
CA SER A 185 -6.16 12.77 -9.88
C SER A 185 -4.64 12.75 -9.61
N CYS A 186 -3.86 12.11 -10.47
CA CYS A 186 -2.39 12.15 -10.44
C CYS A 186 -1.88 13.59 -10.59
N LEU A 187 -2.37 14.35 -11.58
CA LEU A 187 -1.97 15.74 -11.81
C LEU A 187 -2.33 16.66 -10.62
N GLU A 188 -3.55 16.54 -10.11
CA GLU A 188 -4.03 17.27 -8.92
C GLU A 188 -3.10 16.98 -7.72
N LYS A 189 -2.81 15.71 -7.46
CA LYS A 189 -1.95 15.31 -6.34
C LYS A 189 -0.49 15.74 -6.50
N LEU A 190 0.04 15.65 -7.72
CA LEU A 190 1.39 16.09 -8.03
C LEU A 190 1.53 17.60 -7.81
N GLY A 191 0.53 18.39 -8.21
CA GLY A 191 0.48 19.82 -7.92
C GLY A 191 0.51 20.11 -6.42
N GLU A 192 -0.30 19.41 -5.62
CA GLU A 192 -0.27 19.55 -4.16
C GLU A 192 1.11 19.21 -3.55
N ALA A 193 1.77 18.16 -4.04
CA ALA A 193 3.09 17.76 -3.56
C ALA A 193 4.16 18.82 -3.91
N GLN A 194 4.12 19.32 -5.15
CA GLN A 194 5.02 20.38 -5.63
C GLN A 194 4.83 21.68 -4.83
N GLU A 195 3.58 22.08 -4.53
CA GLU A 195 3.29 23.25 -3.69
C GLU A 195 3.91 23.12 -2.29
N ARG A 196 3.77 21.95 -1.66
CA ARG A 196 4.39 21.69 -0.34
C ARG A 196 5.91 21.75 -0.40
N MET A 197 6.50 21.26 -1.49
CA MET A 197 7.94 21.30 -1.68
C MET A 197 8.47 22.69 -1.95
N GLN A 198 7.75 23.51 -2.71
CA GLN A 198 8.09 24.93 -2.89
C GLN A 198 8.07 25.65 -1.55
N TYR A 199 7.06 25.40 -0.70
CA TYR A 199 7.02 25.96 0.64
C TYR A 199 8.21 25.50 1.49
N LEU A 200 8.52 24.20 1.48
CA LEU A 200 9.67 23.66 2.22
C LEU A 200 11.00 24.27 1.73
N ALA A 201 11.17 24.45 0.42
CA ALA A 201 12.39 25.02 -0.15
C ALA A 201 12.64 26.48 0.28
N MET A 202 11.58 27.25 0.53
CA MET A 202 11.71 28.61 1.06
C MET A 202 12.17 28.64 2.52
N VAL A 203 11.83 27.62 3.30
CA VAL A 203 12.03 27.62 4.76
C VAL A 203 13.24 26.80 5.19
N VAL A 204 13.54 25.71 4.48
CA VAL A 204 14.67 24.80 4.76
C VAL A 204 15.39 24.44 3.45
N PRO A 205 16.27 25.32 2.93
CA PRO A 205 16.94 25.13 1.63
C PRO A 205 17.81 23.86 1.53
N ILE A 206 18.24 23.31 2.67
CA ILE A 206 19.25 22.23 2.74
C ILE A 206 18.59 20.82 2.79
N ALA A 207 17.28 20.71 3.08
CA ALA A 207 16.64 19.42 3.41
C ALA A 207 15.89 18.73 2.25
N LEU A 208 16.22 19.02 0.99
CA LEU A 208 15.32 18.70 -0.14
C LEU A 208 15.71 17.48 -0.99
N SER A 209 16.88 16.87 -0.82
CA SER A 209 17.39 15.86 -1.77
C SER A 209 16.49 14.63 -1.88
N GLY A 210 15.98 14.11 -0.76
CA GLY A 210 15.11 12.93 -0.74
C GLY A 210 13.72 13.18 -1.34
N VAL A 211 13.06 14.28 -0.93
CA VAL A 211 11.69 14.57 -1.40
C VAL A 211 11.68 15.03 -2.87
N ASN A 212 12.77 15.66 -3.35
CA ASN A 212 12.93 16.00 -4.76
C ASN A 212 13.06 14.76 -5.67
N GLU A 213 13.57 13.64 -5.17
CA GLU A 213 13.62 12.39 -5.93
C GLU A 213 12.21 11.81 -6.12
N GLU A 214 11.38 11.82 -5.08
CA GLU A 214 10.02 11.27 -5.16
C GLU A 214 9.08 12.07 -6.07
N ILE A 215 9.21 13.40 -6.10
CA ILE A 215 8.46 14.21 -7.06
C ILE A 215 8.91 13.89 -8.48
N ARG A 216 10.22 13.76 -8.73
CA ARG A 216 10.73 13.35 -10.05
C ARG A 216 10.24 11.96 -10.43
N GLN A 217 10.21 11.02 -9.49
CA GLN A 217 9.65 9.69 -9.72
C GLN A 217 8.17 9.77 -10.09
N ALA A 218 7.37 10.59 -9.40
CA ALA A 218 5.96 10.78 -9.73
C ALA A 218 5.76 11.41 -11.14
N GLU A 219 6.61 12.36 -11.52
CA GLU A 219 6.64 12.96 -12.87
C GLU A 219 6.97 11.92 -13.95
N GLN A 220 7.97 11.08 -13.72
CA GLN A 220 8.34 9.98 -14.62
C GLN A 220 7.22 8.94 -14.77
N LEU A 221 6.54 8.60 -13.67
CA LEU A 221 5.38 7.69 -13.70
C LEU A 221 4.24 8.28 -14.52
N ARG A 222 3.96 9.58 -14.36
CA ARG A 222 2.99 10.30 -15.20
C ARG A 222 3.39 10.25 -16.68
N GLU A 223 4.65 10.51 -17.00
CA GLU A 223 5.15 10.52 -18.39
C GLU A 223 5.06 9.14 -19.07
N ARG A 224 5.15 8.06 -18.28
CA ARG A 224 4.95 6.68 -18.73
C ARG A 224 3.47 6.26 -18.81
N GLY A 225 2.53 7.12 -18.44
CA GLY A 225 1.10 6.79 -18.37
C GLY A 225 0.71 5.94 -17.15
N GLU A 226 1.61 5.78 -16.18
CA GLU A 226 1.38 4.99 -14.97
C GLU A 226 0.66 5.83 -13.89
N PHE A 227 -0.50 6.36 -14.24
CA PHE A 227 -1.21 7.37 -13.43
C PHE A 227 -1.59 6.92 -12.01
N PRO A 228 -2.03 5.68 -11.73
CA PRO A 228 -2.26 5.23 -10.36
C PRO A 228 -0.98 5.35 -9.51
N LEU A 229 0.17 4.95 -10.08
CA LEU A 229 1.44 5.01 -9.38
C LEU A 229 1.95 6.45 -9.22
N CYS A 230 1.74 7.32 -10.21
CA CYS A 230 1.97 8.75 -10.05
C CYS A 230 1.17 9.30 -8.84
N LEU A 231 -0.13 9.01 -8.76
CA LEU A 231 -0.99 9.46 -7.65
C LEU A 231 -0.43 8.98 -6.30
N PHE A 232 0.05 7.74 -6.24
CA PHE A 232 0.62 7.18 -5.02
C PHE A 232 1.97 7.79 -4.65
N ALA A 233 2.89 7.91 -5.61
CA ALA A 233 4.19 8.55 -5.43
C ALA A 233 4.04 10.01 -4.99
N ALA A 234 3.15 10.78 -5.64
CA ALA A 234 2.83 12.15 -5.25
C ALA A 234 2.24 12.24 -3.83
N SER A 235 1.38 11.28 -3.45
CA SER A 235 0.84 11.21 -2.08
C SER A 235 1.93 10.97 -1.04
N LYS A 236 2.91 10.10 -1.32
CA LYS A 236 4.07 9.85 -0.44
C LYS A 236 4.98 11.07 -0.33
N ALA A 237 5.31 11.70 -1.46
CA ALA A 237 6.13 12.90 -1.51
C ALA A 237 5.51 14.03 -0.68
N LYS A 238 4.21 14.26 -0.84
CA LYS A 238 3.45 15.24 -0.05
C LYS A 238 3.46 14.91 1.44
N ALA A 239 3.25 13.65 1.82
CA ALA A 239 3.30 13.23 3.22
C ALA A 239 4.67 13.51 3.85
N ARG A 240 5.77 13.16 3.15
CA ARG A 240 7.14 13.42 3.64
C ARG A 240 7.43 14.91 3.75
N ALA A 241 7.04 15.72 2.76
CA ALA A 241 7.16 17.17 2.85
C ALA A 241 6.39 17.71 4.08
N ASN A 242 5.17 17.23 4.31
CA ASN A 242 4.36 17.63 5.47
C ASN A 242 5.02 17.23 6.80
N VAL A 243 5.66 16.06 6.92
CA VAL A 243 6.38 15.68 8.14
C VAL A 243 7.42 16.74 8.49
N VAL A 244 8.28 17.10 7.54
CA VAL A 244 9.34 18.11 7.76
C VAL A 244 8.74 19.46 8.17
N LEU A 245 7.67 19.88 7.48
CA LEU A 245 6.98 21.13 7.80
C LEU A 245 6.30 21.12 9.18
N ASN A 246 5.77 19.98 9.62
CA ASN A 246 5.08 19.85 10.90
C ASN A 246 6.03 19.80 12.09
N VAL A 247 7.25 19.27 11.91
CA VAL A 247 8.27 19.24 12.98
C VAL A 247 9.08 20.53 13.04
N LEU A 248 9.01 21.36 12.00
CA LEU A 248 9.72 22.62 11.96
C LEU A 248 9.27 23.55 13.09
N GLY A 249 10.20 23.93 13.96
CA GLY A 249 9.92 24.78 15.11
C GLY A 249 9.21 24.08 16.27
N VAL A 250 9.07 22.74 16.23
CA VAL A 250 8.56 21.93 17.33
C VAL A 250 9.72 21.45 18.18
N GLU A 251 9.68 21.76 19.48
CA GLU A 251 10.65 21.21 20.44
C GLU A 251 10.45 19.69 20.60
N GLU A 252 11.54 18.95 20.81
CA GLU A 252 11.50 17.49 20.99
C GLU A 252 10.55 17.06 22.11
N THR A 253 10.48 17.84 23.20
CA THR A 253 9.57 17.59 24.33
C THR A 253 8.08 17.73 23.98
N ALA A 254 7.76 18.38 22.86
CA ALA A 254 6.40 18.55 22.36
C ALA A 254 6.02 17.51 21.29
N LEU A 255 6.95 16.62 20.90
CA LEU A 255 6.74 15.66 19.82
C LEU A 255 5.63 14.66 20.13
N ASP A 256 5.54 14.19 21.37
CA ASP A 256 4.45 13.31 21.83
C ASP A 256 3.07 13.96 21.69
N LYS A 257 2.98 15.26 22.00
CA LYS A 257 1.72 16.02 21.86
C LYS A 257 1.35 16.17 20.38
N LEU A 258 2.32 16.41 19.52
CA LEU A 258 2.12 16.47 18.07
C LEU A 258 1.63 15.13 17.53
N ILE A 259 2.29 14.02 17.89
CA ILE A 259 1.90 12.65 17.49
C ILE A 259 0.49 12.32 17.97
N ALA A 260 0.15 12.63 19.22
CA ALA A 260 -1.19 12.41 19.76
C ALA A 260 -2.26 13.23 19.01
N ALA A 261 -1.98 14.51 18.73
CA ALA A 261 -2.89 15.37 17.97
C ALA A 261 -3.08 14.86 16.53
N LYS A 262 -2.00 14.44 15.86
CA LYS A 262 -2.03 13.85 14.51
C LYS A 262 -2.80 12.52 14.49
N THR A 263 -2.52 11.64 15.44
CA THR A 263 -3.25 10.37 15.61
C THR A 263 -4.76 10.62 15.70
N ALA A 264 -5.18 11.53 16.57
CA ALA A 264 -6.60 11.86 16.74
C ALA A 264 -7.22 12.46 15.47
N ALA A 265 -6.48 13.28 14.72
CA ALA A 265 -6.97 13.83 13.45
C ALA A 265 -7.17 12.73 12.38
N VAL A 266 -6.20 11.83 12.25
CA VAL A 266 -6.23 10.72 11.30
C VAL A 266 -7.33 9.71 11.66
N GLU A 267 -7.51 9.39 12.94
CA GLU A 267 -8.59 8.51 13.42
C GLU A 267 -9.96 9.03 12.97
N ARG A 268 -10.20 10.35 13.07
CA ARG A 268 -11.46 10.96 12.61
C ARG A 268 -11.65 10.81 11.10
N VAL A 269 -10.58 10.96 10.32
CA VAL A 269 -10.63 10.78 8.86
C VAL A 269 -11.00 9.32 8.53
N VAL A 270 -10.26 8.36 9.08
CA VAL A 270 -10.50 6.92 8.84
C VAL A 270 -11.91 6.52 9.27
N ALA A 271 -12.38 6.99 10.43
CA ALA A 271 -13.73 6.71 10.91
C ALA A 271 -14.81 7.31 10.00
N ARG A 272 -14.62 8.55 9.54
CA ARG A 272 -15.54 9.22 8.61
C ARG A 272 -15.62 8.50 7.27
N GLU A 273 -14.49 8.10 6.70
CA GLU A 273 -14.48 7.36 5.43
C GLU A 273 -15.14 5.98 5.58
N THR A 274 -14.82 5.29 6.67
CA THR A 274 -15.45 3.99 6.99
C THR A 274 -16.96 4.13 7.12
N ALA A 275 -17.45 5.20 7.75
CA ALA A 275 -18.89 5.49 7.87
C ALA A 275 -19.56 5.77 6.50
N LYS A 276 -18.82 6.29 5.51
CA LYS A 276 -19.29 6.44 4.12
C LYS A 276 -19.25 5.12 3.33
N GLY A 277 -18.87 4.00 3.95
CA GLY A 277 -18.71 2.70 3.29
C GLY A 277 -17.38 2.56 2.51
N ILE A 278 -16.41 3.43 2.77
CA ILE A 278 -15.08 3.41 2.16
C ILE A 278 -14.10 2.97 3.25
N PHE A 279 -13.54 1.77 3.15
CA PHE A 279 -12.51 1.35 4.11
C PHE A 279 -11.13 1.64 3.51
N PRO A 280 -10.42 2.71 3.94
CA PRO A 280 -9.11 3.04 3.42
C PRO A 280 -8.07 2.07 4.02
N ILE A 281 -7.87 0.91 3.38
CA ILE A 281 -6.97 -0.14 3.87
C ILE A 281 -5.57 0.38 4.16
N LEU A 282 -4.99 1.24 3.31
CA LEU A 282 -3.65 1.80 3.54
C LEU A 282 -3.66 2.84 4.65
N GLY A 283 -4.67 3.71 4.66
CA GLY A 283 -4.89 4.69 5.71
C GLY A 283 -4.99 4.04 7.09
N TYR A 284 -5.88 3.07 7.24
CA TYR A 284 -6.04 2.30 8.47
C TYR A 284 -4.73 1.60 8.88
N SER A 285 -4.06 0.95 7.93
CA SER A 285 -2.81 0.23 8.18
C SER A 285 -1.71 1.13 8.73
N TYR A 286 -1.48 2.27 8.07
CA TYR A 286 -0.43 3.20 8.50
C TYR A 286 -0.81 3.97 9.78
N LEU A 287 -2.09 4.20 10.05
CA LEU A 287 -2.54 4.71 11.35
C LEU A 287 -2.17 3.74 12.46
N GLU A 288 -2.51 2.45 12.28
CA GLU A 288 -2.22 1.42 13.28
C GLU A 288 -0.71 1.28 13.53
N TYR A 289 0.09 1.32 12.47
CA TYR A 289 1.54 1.24 12.57
C TYR A 289 2.16 2.48 13.19
N GLY A 290 1.74 3.67 12.77
CA GLY A 290 2.22 4.93 13.36
C GLY A 290 1.95 5.00 14.87
N LYS A 291 0.78 4.52 15.32
CA LYS A 291 0.46 4.40 16.76
C LYS A 291 1.39 3.44 17.49
N ASN A 292 1.78 2.34 16.84
CA ASN A 292 2.68 1.36 17.45
C ASN A 292 4.11 1.90 17.59
N LEU A 293 4.57 2.68 16.61
CA LEU A 293 5.90 3.29 16.59
C LEU A 293 6.05 4.50 17.54
N ALA A 294 4.94 5.15 17.91
CA ALA A 294 4.94 6.42 18.65
C ALA A 294 5.82 6.44 19.91
N SER A 295 6.03 5.30 20.58
CA SER A 295 6.81 5.21 21.82
C SER A 295 8.31 5.00 21.65
N HIS A 296 8.77 4.61 20.45
CA HIS A 296 10.17 4.18 20.24
C HIS A 296 10.78 4.63 18.92
N ASP A 297 9.97 5.11 17.97
CA ASP A 297 10.42 5.75 16.73
C ASP A 297 9.41 6.84 16.32
N GLN A 298 9.51 7.99 17.00
CA GLN A 298 8.60 9.12 16.84
C GLN A 298 8.65 9.73 15.43
N ASN A 299 9.81 9.72 14.76
CA ASN A 299 9.96 10.24 13.40
C ASN A 299 9.21 9.36 12.40
N SER A 300 9.39 8.04 12.48
CA SER A 300 8.63 7.11 11.64
C SER A 300 7.14 7.16 11.99
N ALA A 301 6.78 7.27 13.27
CA ALA A 301 5.39 7.41 13.69
C ALA A 301 4.70 8.60 12.99
N LEU A 302 5.33 9.78 12.97
CA LEU A 302 4.81 10.94 12.24
C LEU A 302 4.68 10.68 10.74
N LEU A 303 5.68 10.05 10.12
CA LEU A 303 5.62 9.72 8.69
C LEU A 303 4.44 8.79 8.38
N TYR A 304 4.25 7.73 9.14
CA TYR A 304 3.12 6.81 8.93
C TYR A 304 1.77 7.47 9.22
N LEU A 305 1.69 8.39 10.17
CA LEU A 305 0.47 9.17 10.40
C LEU A 305 0.15 10.12 9.24
N GLU A 306 1.16 10.77 8.65
CA GLU A 306 0.98 11.62 7.46
C GLU A 306 0.59 10.79 6.23
N LEU A 307 1.27 9.65 5.99
CA LEU A 307 0.90 8.71 4.94
C LEU A 307 -0.53 8.21 5.12
N SER A 308 -0.93 7.90 6.36
CA SER A 308 -2.28 7.49 6.69
C SER A 308 -3.30 8.57 6.35
N GLN A 309 -3.01 9.84 6.68
CA GLN A 309 -3.86 10.97 6.35
C GLN A 309 -4.04 11.14 4.84
N GLU A 310 -2.94 11.12 4.08
CA GLU A 310 -2.95 11.33 2.64
C GLU A 310 -3.70 10.21 1.91
N LEU A 311 -3.48 8.96 2.31
CA LEU A 311 -4.08 7.80 1.66
C LEU A 311 -5.52 7.56 2.10
N SER A 312 -5.92 8.02 3.28
CA SER A 312 -7.32 7.91 3.72
C SER A 312 -8.27 8.78 2.91
N ASN A 313 -7.81 9.92 2.37
CA ASN A 313 -8.65 10.89 1.65
C ASN A 313 -8.60 10.73 0.12
N LEU A 314 -8.24 9.55 -0.40
CA LEU A 314 -8.20 9.35 -1.85
C LEU A 314 -9.59 9.48 -2.50
N ASP A 315 -10.68 9.29 -1.75
CA ASP A 315 -12.05 9.44 -2.25
C ASP A 315 -12.34 10.85 -2.78
N LEU A 316 -11.66 11.89 -2.27
CA LEU A 316 -11.82 13.27 -2.72
C LEU A 316 -11.51 13.46 -4.21
N TYR A 317 -10.64 12.61 -4.76
CA TYR A 317 -10.22 12.66 -6.16
C TYR A 317 -11.09 11.78 -7.06
N PHE A 318 -12.16 11.15 -6.58
CA PHE A 318 -12.99 10.30 -7.42
C PHE A 318 -14.47 10.57 -7.14
N PRO A 319 -15.27 10.96 -8.14
CA PRO A 319 -16.69 11.11 -7.94
C PRO A 319 -17.32 9.72 -7.69
N ALA A 320 -18.23 9.67 -6.73
CA ALA A 320 -18.99 8.45 -6.46
C ALA A 320 -19.77 8.05 -7.72
N ARG A 321 -19.77 6.76 -8.07
CA ARG A 321 -20.59 6.26 -9.17
C ARG A 321 -22.05 6.43 -8.74
N SER A 322 -22.78 7.34 -9.37
CA SER A 322 -24.19 7.54 -9.04
C SER A 322 -24.97 6.30 -9.45
N SER A 323 -25.55 5.60 -8.49
CA SER A 323 -26.65 4.69 -8.81
C SER A 323 -27.84 5.59 -9.12
N PHE A 324 -28.00 6.00 -10.38
CA PHE A 324 -29.29 6.51 -10.83
C PHE A 324 -30.29 5.36 -10.69
N TYR A 325 -30.93 5.28 -9.53
CA TYR A 325 -32.05 4.41 -9.29
C TYR A 325 -33.20 5.03 -10.05
N PHE A 326 -33.44 4.56 -11.28
CA PHE A 326 -34.76 4.71 -11.88
C PHE A 326 -35.68 3.79 -11.07
N PRO A 327 -36.56 4.32 -10.20
CA PRO A 327 -37.55 3.47 -9.57
C PRO A 327 -38.32 2.79 -10.69
N ARG A 328 -38.34 1.44 -10.69
CA ARG A 328 -39.20 0.72 -11.62
C ARG A 328 -40.62 1.19 -11.33
N PRO A 329 -41.32 1.79 -12.31
CA PRO A 329 -42.66 2.28 -12.06
C PRO A 329 -43.53 1.08 -11.65
N THR A 330 -44.23 1.22 -10.54
CA THR A 330 -45.19 0.23 -10.08
C THR A 330 -46.28 0.08 -11.13
N ARG A 331 -46.96 -1.08 -11.15
CA ARG A 331 -48.04 -1.34 -12.10
C ARG A 331 -49.13 -0.25 -12.05
N ASN A 332 -49.35 0.34 -10.88
CA ASN A 332 -50.31 1.43 -10.68
C ASN A 332 -49.83 2.74 -11.31
N GLU A 333 -48.55 3.10 -11.16
CA GLU A 333 -47.97 4.30 -11.77
C GLU A 333 -47.98 4.23 -13.30
N VAL A 334 -47.66 3.06 -13.86
CA VAL A 334 -47.78 2.81 -15.30
C VAL A 334 -49.24 2.98 -15.76
N LEU A 335 -50.20 2.45 -14.99
CA LEU A 335 -51.62 2.49 -15.33
C LEU A 335 -52.18 3.93 -15.26
N VAL A 336 -51.78 4.71 -14.24
CA VAL A 336 -52.13 6.13 -14.12
C VAL A 336 -51.56 6.94 -15.29
N PHE A 337 -50.32 6.66 -15.71
CA PHE A 337 -49.71 7.31 -16.88
C PHE A 337 -50.54 7.05 -18.15
N PHE A 338 -50.96 5.81 -18.41
CA PHE A 338 -51.79 5.50 -19.58
C PHE A 338 -53.20 6.09 -19.50
N ILE A 339 -53.82 6.14 -18.32
CA ILE A 339 -55.11 6.83 -18.13
C ILE A 339 -54.95 8.33 -18.44
N GLY A 340 -53.89 8.96 -17.92
CA GLY A 340 -53.56 10.37 -18.20
C GLY A 340 -53.34 10.64 -19.69
N LEU A 341 -52.62 9.75 -20.38
CA LEU A 341 -52.40 9.85 -21.82
C LEU A 341 -53.70 9.73 -22.61
N LEU A 342 -54.54 8.74 -22.30
CA LEU A 342 -55.81 8.50 -22.97
C LEU A 342 -56.78 9.65 -22.74
N THR A 343 -56.91 10.13 -21.50
CA THR A 343 -57.74 11.30 -21.18
C THR A 343 -57.26 12.56 -21.88
N GLY A 344 -55.94 12.79 -21.95
CA GLY A 344 -55.35 13.89 -22.71
C GLY A 344 -55.70 13.85 -24.19
N ILE A 345 -55.57 12.68 -24.83
CA ILE A 345 -55.96 12.46 -26.24
C ILE A 345 -57.46 12.73 -26.44
N LEU A 346 -58.29 12.27 -25.49
CA LEU A 346 -59.75 12.39 -25.57
C LEU A 346 -60.20 13.86 -25.44
N VAL A 347 -59.62 14.62 -24.51
CA VAL A 347 -59.83 16.07 -24.39
C VAL A 347 -59.37 16.81 -25.64
N MET A 348 -58.21 16.44 -26.19
CA MET A 348 -57.68 17.07 -27.40
C MET A 348 -58.58 16.83 -28.62
N ASN A 349 -59.13 15.63 -28.77
CA ASN A 349 -60.07 15.30 -29.84
C ASN A 349 -61.45 15.97 -29.68
N LEU A 350 -61.94 16.12 -28.44
CA LEU A 350 -63.17 16.85 -28.15
C LEU A 350 -63.04 18.34 -28.47
N ARG A 351 -61.88 18.94 -28.20
CA ARG A 351 -61.58 20.33 -28.55
C ARG A 351 -61.43 20.56 -30.05
N ARG A 352 -61.10 19.52 -30.83
CA ARG A 352 -60.98 19.56 -32.29
C ARG A 352 -62.32 19.44 -33.03
N ARG A 353 -63.38 19.00 -32.35
CA ARG A 353 -64.75 18.82 -32.89
C ARG A 353 -65.73 19.94 -32.52
N ARG A 354 -65.32 20.85 -31.64
CA ARG A 354 -65.93 22.17 -31.46
C ARG A 354 -65.14 23.17 -32.28
#